data_AF-A0A4R0TVN3-F1
#
_entry.id   AF-A0A4R0TVN3-F1
#
_cell.length_a   1.000
_cell.length_b   1.000
_cell.length_c   1.000
_cell.angle_alpha   90.00
_cell.angle_beta   90.00
_cell.angle_gamma   90.00
#
_symmetry.space_group_name_H-M   'P 1'
#
loop_
_entity.id
_entity.type
_entity.pdbx_description
1 polymer ?
#
loop_
_entity_poly.entity_id
_entity_poly.type
_entity_poly.pdbx_seq_one_letter_code
_entity_poly.pdbx_strand_id
1 'polypeptide(L)'
;MDEMTWTDQQLKARYERNLKAMEQRRAAHPELFNKWALPYKVFTRSSLHGIQNMRINWLMDNHPQRFREMMMANVLEEHLRDIERRTRERQAQIMDQLMESRHLLNRTDCLKAAPQMTDLDRLNGMNEAQAESMSMAIHEIVESF
;
A
#
# COMPACT_ATOMS: atom_id res chain seq x y z
N MET A 1 -19.70 -9.07 -20.72
CA MET A 1 -18.96 -8.31 -19.69
C MET A 1 -20.04 -7.81 -18.76
N ASP A 2 -20.17 -8.37 -17.55
CA ASP A 2 -21.22 -7.93 -16.62
C ASP A 2 -21.12 -6.42 -16.43
N GLU A 3 -22.26 -5.76 -16.53
CA GLU A 3 -22.36 -4.31 -16.41
C GLU A 3 -21.92 -3.92 -15.00
N MET A 4 -20.72 -3.33 -14.89
CA MET A 4 -20.14 -2.97 -13.61
C MET A 4 -21.03 -1.92 -12.92
N THR A 5 -21.55 -2.27 -11.74
CA THR A 5 -22.28 -1.31 -10.90
C THR A 5 -21.27 -0.40 -10.21
N TRP A 6 -21.24 0.89 -10.56
CA TRP A 6 -20.37 1.89 -9.93
C TRP A 6 -21.00 2.43 -8.65
N THR A 7 -20.29 2.27 -7.53
CA THR A 7 -20.66 2.82 -6.23
C THR A 7 -20.06 4.21 -6.02
N ASP A 8 -18.84 4.44 -6.52
CA ASP A 8 -18.18 5.75 -6.50
C ASP A 8 -18.35 6.48 -7.84
N GLN A 9 -19.13 7.56 -7.82
CA GLN A 9 -19.42 8.37 -9.02
C GLN A 9 -18.19 9.15 -9.53
N GLN A 10 -17.24 9.49 -8.66
CA GLN A 10 -16.01 10.17 -9.09
C GLN A 10 -15.10 9.21 -9.85
N LEU A 11 -14.96 7.97 -9.37
CA LEU A 11 -14.20 6.94 -10.07
C LEU A 11 -14.84 6.59 -11.42
N LYS A 12 -16.17 6.51 -11.48
CA LYS A 12 -16.90 6.35 -12.74
C LYS A 12 -16.59 7.46 -13.73
N ALA A 13 -16.70 8.72 -13.31
CA ALA A 13 -16.42 9.87 -14.17
C ALA A 13 -14.97 9.88 -14.68
N ARG A 14 -14.01 9.44 -13.85
CA ARG A 14 -12.60 9.30 -14.27
C ARG A 14 -12.42 8.19 -15.30
N TYR A 15 -13.07 7.04 -15.11
CA TYR A 15 -13.07 5.96 -16.09
C TYR A 15 -13.64 6.41 -17.44
N GLU A 16 -14.81 7.05 -17.45
CA GLU A 16 -15.45 7.55 -18.67
C GLU A 16 -14.56 8.56 -19.41
N ARG A 17 -13.88 9.45 -18.67
CA ARG A 17 -12.89 10.37 -19.24
C ARG A 17 -11.72 9.63 -19.89
N ASN A 18 -11.17 8.62 -19.22
CA ASN A 18 -10.05 7.84 -19.75
C ASN A 18 -10.46 7.03 -20.99
N LEU A 19 -11.68 6.47 -20.97
CA LEU A 19 -12.26 5.76 -22.11
C LEU A 19 -12.40 6.68 -23.33
N LYS A 20 -13.01 7.86 -23.14
CA LYS A 20 -13.16 8.86 -24.20
C LYS A 20 -11.80 9.29 -24.78
N ALA A 21 -10.80 9.51 -23.94
CA ALA A 21 -9.45 9.87 -24.39
C ALA A 21 -8.79 8.75 -25.21
N MET A 22 -8.99 7.49 -24.82
CA MET A 22 -8.51 6.33 -25.58
C MET A 22 -9.22 6.19 -26.93
N GLU A 23 -10.53 6.38 -26.98
CA GLU A 23 -11.32 6.35 -28.23
C GLU A 23 -10.91 7.47 -29.19
N GLN A 24 -10.67 8.68 -28.67
CA GLN A 24 -10.15 9.79 -29.48
C GLN A 24 -8.77 9.48 -30.08
N ARG A 25 -7.86 8.90 -29.29
CA ARG A 25 -6.55 8.46 -29.79
C ARG A 25 -6.68 7.38 -30.86
N ARG A 26 -7.60 6.42 -30.68
CA ARG A 26 -7.90 5.39 -31.67
C ARG A 26 -8.41 5.99 -32.98
N ALA A 27 -9.26 7.01 -32.91
CA ALA A 27 -9.79 7.67 -34.10
C ALA A 27 -8.71 8.50 -34.82
N ALA A 28 -7.83 9.17 -34.06
CA ALA A 28 -6.73 9.97 -34.61
C ALA A 28 -5.59 9.13 -35.19
N HIS A 29 -5.32 7.97 -34.59
CA HIS A 29 -4.22 7.07 -34.95
C HIS A 29 -4.68 5.61 -35.06
N PRO A 30 -5.48 5.25 -36.09
CA PRO A 30 -5.98 3.89 -36.26
C PRO A 30 -4.86 2.84 -36.38
N GLU A 31 -3.68 3.24 -36.87
CA GLU A 31 -2.49 2.41 -37.01
C GLU A 31 -1.90 1.95 -35.66
N LEU A 32 -2.15 2.71 -34.58
CA LEU A 32 -1.72 2.38 -33.22
C LEU A 32 -2.79 1.59 -32.45
N PHE A 33 -3.92 1.26 -33.09
CA PHE A 33 -5.03 0.60 -32.42
C PHE A 33 -4.70 -0.83 -32.02
N ASN A 34 -4.76 -1.09 -30.71
CA ASN A 34 -4.80 -2.44 -30.17
C ASN A 34 -6.22 -2.77 -29.71
N LYS A 35 -6.80 -3.85 -30.27
CA LYS A 35 -8.16 -4.33 -29.92
C LYS A 35 -8.33 -4.73 -28.45
N TRP A 36 -7.23 -4.98 -27.75
CA TRP A 36 -7.21 -5.36 -26.33
C TRP A 36 -6.81 -4.19 -25.42
N ALA A 37 -6.65 -2.98 -25.95
CA ALA A 37 -6.30 -1.82 -25.15
C ALA A 37 -7.41 -1.51 -24.13
N LEU A 38 -7.00 -1.30 -22.88
CA LEU A 38 -7.86 -0.84 -21.79
C LEU A 38 -7.45 0.59 -21.40
N PRO A 39 -8.39 1.44 -20.92
CA PRO A 39 -8.07 2.79 -20.49
C PRO A 39 -7.40 2.83 -19.10
N TYR A 40 -6.98 1.67 -18.58
CA TYR A 40 -6.39 1.48 -17.26
C TYR A 40 -5.41 0.32 -17.25
N LYS A 41 -4.53 0.31 -16.24
CA LYS A 41 -3.60 -0.80 -15.97
C LYS A 41 -4.30 -1.89 -15.16
N VAL A 42 -4.11 -3.14 -15.57
CA VAL A 42 -4.66 -4.32 -14.87
C VAL A 42 -3.70 -4.77 -13.78
N PHE A 43 -4.23 -5.04 -12.59
CA PHE A 43 -3.49 -5.60 -11.46
C PHE A 43 -4.10 -6.93 -11.03
N THR A 44 -3.24 -7.85 -10.63
CA THR A 44 -3.55 -9.19 -10.10
C THR A 44 -2.77 -9.41 -8.80
N ARG A 45 -3.09 -10.48 -8.06
CA ARG A 45 -2.38 -10.87 -6.83
C ARG A 45 -0.88 -11.14 -7.00
N SER A 46 -0.42 -11.32 -8.23
CA SER A 46 1.00 -11.56 -8.56
C SER A 46 1.66 -10.36 -9.22
N SER A 47 0.96 -9.22 -9.34
CA SER A 47 1.46 -8.06 -10.09
C SER A 47 2.52 -7.26 -9.32
N LEU A 48 2.59 -7.39 -8.00
CA LEU A 48 3.42 -6.56 -7.11
C LEU A 48 4.02 -7.39 -5.97
N HIS A 49 4.90 -6.76 -5.18
CA HIS A 49 5.55 -7.34 -4.01
C HIS A 49 5.44 -6.41 -2.79
N GLY A 50 5.79 -6.92 -1.61
CA GLY A 50 5.84 -6.14 -0.37
C GLY A 50 4.49 -5.53 0.03
N ILE A 51 4.54 -4.31 0.60
CA ILE A 51 3.37 -3.59 1.13
C ILE A 51 2.26 -3.43 0.08
N GLN A 52 2.63 -3.11 -1.18
CA GLN A 52 1.64 -2.93 -2.25
C GLN A 52 0.88 -4.23 -2.55
N ASN A 53 1.56 -5.37 -2.52
CA ASN A 53 0.90 -6.67 -2.70
C ASN A 53 -0.03 -7.02 -1.55
N MET A 54 0.39 -6.74 -0.31
CA MET A 54 -0.45 -6.90 0.87
C MET A 54 -1.73 -6.05 0.74
N ARG A 55 -1.60 -4.79 0.29
CA ARG A 55 -2.75 -3.90 0.06
C ARG A 55 -3.69 -4.40 -1.02
N ILE A 56 -3.16 -4.88 -2.15
CA ILE A 56 -4.00 -5.47 -3.21
C ILE A 56 -4.77 -6.68 -2.66
N ASN A 57 -4.10 -7.61 -2.00
CA ASN A 57 -4.75 -8.80 -1.44
C ASN A 57 -5.85 -8.41 -0.46
N TRP A 58 -5.54 -7.51 0.48
CA TRP A 58 -6.53 -7.03 1.44
C TRP A 58 -7.74 -6.35 0.78
N LEU A 59 -7.52 -5.51 -0.25
CA LEU A 59 -8.61 -4.88 -1.00
C LEU A 59 -9.44 -5.92 -1.77
N MET A 60 -8.81 -6.93 -2.35
CA MET A 60 -9.53 -7.99 -3.06
C MET A 60 -10.37 -8.86 -2.10
N ASP A 61 -9.86 -9.12 -0.90
CA ASP A 61 -10.51 -9.98 0.09
C ASP A 61 -11.63 -9.24 0.84
N ASN A 62 -11.45 -7.96 1.16
CA ASN A 62 -12.36 -7.20 2.02
C ASN A 62 -13.21 -6.17 1.27
N HIS A 63 -12.70 -5.60 0.17
CA HIS A 63 -13.38 -4.55 -0.61
C HIS A 63 -13.28 -4.77 -2.13
N PRO A 64 -13.72 -5.94 -2.66
CA PRO A 64 -13.50 -6.33 -4.05
C PRO A 64 -14.14 -5.39 -5.07
N GLN A 65 -15.22 -4.69 -4.69
CA GLN A 65 -15.83 -3.66 -5.54
C GLN A 65 -14.93 -2.42 -5.64
N ARG A 66 -14.40 -1.94 -4.51
CA ARG A 66 -13.47 -0.80 -4.51
C ARG A 66 -12.22 -1.09 -5.32
N PHE A 67 -11.63 -2.28 -5.13
CA PHE A 67 -10.47 -2.71 -5.91
C PHE A 67 -10.72 -2.56 -7.42
N ARG A 68 -11.87 -3.06 -7.90
CA ARG A 68 -12.27 -2.97 -9.30
C ARG A 68 -12.46 -1.53 -9.77
N GLU A 69 -13.15 -0.70 -8.99
CA GLU A 69 -13.37 0.71 -9.32
C GLU A 69 -12.08 1.51 -9.41
N MET A 70 -11.18 1.33 -8.44
CA MET A 70 -9.89 2.02 -8.42
C MET A 70 -8.99 1.57 -9.58
N MET A 71 -9.00 0.27 -9.90
CA MET A 71 -8.29 -0.26 -11.04
C MET A 71 -8.83 0.33 -12.34
N MET A 72 -10.15 0.24 -12.58
CA MET A 72 -10.77 0.72 -13.80
C MET A 72 -10.69 2.24 -13.97
N ALA A 73 -10.76 3.00 -12.88
CA ALA A 73 -10.53 4.44 -12.89
C ALA A 73 -9.06 4.83 -13.05
N ASN A 74 -8.13 3.87 -13.14
CA ASN A 74 -6.69 4.05 -13.28
C ASN A 74 -6.06 4.85 -12.12
N VAL A 75 -6.57 4.69 -10.89
CA VAL A 75 -6.02 5.32 -9.66
C VAL A 75 -5.31 4.32 -8.75
N LEU A 76 -5.47 3.02 -9.00
CA LEU A 76 -4.96 1.99 -8.10
C LEU A 76 -3.45 2.07 -7.89
N GLU A 77 -2.66 2.34 -8.93
CA GLU A 77 -1.19 2.44 -8.78
C GLU A 77 -0.77 3.60 -7.85
N GLU A 78 -1.41 4.75 -7.99
CA GLU A 78 -1.15 5.93 -7.16
C GLU A 78 -1.51 5.64 -5.69
N HIS A 79 -2.67 5.03 -5.46
CA HIS A 79 -3.10 4.59 -4.13
C HIS A 79 -2.10 3.62 -3.49
N LEU A 80 -1.60 2.65 -4.24
CA LEU A 80 -0.64 1.67 -3.71
C LEU A 80 0.70 2.32 -3.33
N ARG A 81 1.17 3.30 -4.11
CA ARG A 81 2.36 4.09 -3.77
C ARG A 81 2.14 4.93 -2.51
N ASP A 82 0.97 5.55 -2.36
CA ASP A 82 0.64 6.30 -1.15
C ASP A 82 0.57 5.39 0.10
N ILE A 83 -0.07 4.22 -0.02
CA ILE A 83 -0.13 3.23 1.06
C ILE A 83 1.26 2.78 1.47
N GLU A 84 2.15 2.47 0.52
CA GLU A 84 3.54 2.11 0.84
C GLU A 84 4.27 3.22 1.58
N ARG A 85 4.17 4.47 1.08
CA ARG A 85 4.78 5.64 1.72
C ARG A 85 4.28 5.82 3.15
N ARG A 86 2.96 5.85 3.35
CA ARG A 86 2.33 6.02 4.66
C ARG A 86 2.68 4.89 5.62
N THR A 87 2.78 3.65 5.14
CA THR A 87 3.18 2.51 5.96
C THR A 87 4.61 2.68 6.46
N ARG A 88 5.56 3.11 5.60
CA ARG A 88 6.96 3.36 6.01
C ARG A 88 7.07 4.53 6.98
N GLU A 89 6.35 5.62 6.72
CA GLU A 89 6.30 6.78 7.64
C GLU A 89 5.75 6.38 9.01
N ARG A 90 4.67 5.58 9.02
CA ARG A 90 4.06 5.12 10.26
C ARG A 90 4.95 4.13 11.01
N GLN A 91 5.60 3.21 10.30
CA GLN A 91 6.59 2.30 10.88
C GLN A 91 7.70 3.08 11.58
N ALA A 92 8.25 4.12 10.95
CA ALA A 92 9.30 4.94 11.56
C ALA A 92 8.83 5.59 12.88
N GLN A 93 7.63 6.17 12.90
CA GLN A 93 7.05 6.75 14.10
C GLN A 93 6.87 5.73 15.23
N ILE A 94 6.37 4.52 14.91
CA ILE A 94 6.18 3.47 15.90
C ILE A 94 7.54 2.94 16.38
N MET A 95 8.52 2.81 15.49
CA MET A 95 9.88 2.42 15.83
C MET A 95 10.50 3.40 16.84
N ASP A 96 10.38 4.71 16.60
CA ASP A 96 10.88 5.73 17.53
C ASP A 96 10.25 5.58 18.92
N GLN A 97 8.93 5.38 18.99
CA GLN A 97 8.21 5.15 20.25
C GLN A 97 8.64 3.86 20.97
N LEU A 98 8.83 2.77 20.23
CA LEU A 98 9.29 1.49 20.79
C LEU A 98 10.73 1.59 21.29
N MET A 99 11.60 2.27 20.56
CA MET A 99 13.00 2.49 20.95
C MET A 99 13.11 3.36 22.21
N GLU A 100 12.28 4.39 22.33
CA GLU A 100 12.19 5.23 23.53
C GLU A 100 11.63 4.46 24.72
N SER A 101 10.47 3.82 24.57
CA SER A 101 9.77 3.12 25.67
C SER A 101 10.54 1.92 26.22
N ARG A 102 11.36 1.28 25.38
CA ARG A 102 12.22 0.15 25.77
C ARG A 102 13.63 0.59 26.19
N HIS A 103 13.90 1.90 26.25
CA HIS A 103 15.21 2.48 26.56
C HIS A 103 16.34 2.01 25.65
N LEU A 104 16.04 1.65 24.39
CA LEU A 104 16.98 1.02 23.46
C LEU A 104 17.87 2.03 22.69
N LEU A 105 17.57 3.34 22.78
CA LEU A 105 18.27 4.38 22.00
C LEU A 105 19.79 4.37 22.23
N ASN A 106 20.25 4.39 23.48
CA ASN A 106 21.68 4.42 23.80
C ASN A 106 22.04 3.41 24.90
N ARG A 107 23.31 2.97 24.90
CA ARG A 107 23.79 1.88 25.77
C ARG A 107 23.72 2.25 27.24
N THR A 108 23.90 3.53 27.55
CA THR A 108 23.87 4.04 28.92
C THR A 108 22.48 3.92 29.53
N ASP A 109 21.43 4.30 28.80
CA ASP A 109 20.05 4.23 29.28
C ASP A 109 19.56 2.79 29.35
N CYS A 110 19.93 1.97 28.37
CA CYS A 110 19.81 0.51 28.41
C CYS A 110 20.34 -0.08 29.73
N LEU A 111 21.60 0.20 30.07
CA LEU A 111 22.24 -0.35 31.27
C LEU A 111 21.71 0.28 32.58
N LYS A 112 21.21 1.51 32.55
CA LYS A 112 20.51 2.10 33.70
C LYS A 112 19.17 1.39 33.96
N ALA A 113 18.42 1.09 32.90
CA ALA A 113 17.13 0.40 33.00
C ALA A 113 17.28 -1.09 33.32
N ALA A 114 18.30 -1.75 32.74
CA ALA A 114 18.58 -3.16 32.94
C ALA A 114 20.11 -3.41 33.02
N PRO A 115 20.73 -3.28 34.21
CA PRO A 115 22.19 -3.40 34.38
C PRO A 115 22.79 -4.73 33.95
N GLN A 116 22.00 -5.81 33.99
CA GLN A 116 22.39 -7.16 33.57
C GLN A 116 22.23 -7.42 32.07
N MET A 117 21.71 -6.46 31.30
CA MET A 117 21.44 -6.64 29.87
C MET A 117 22.73 -6.70 29.05
N THR A 118 22.82 -7.71 28.19
CA THR A 118 23.96 -7.86 27.27
C THR A 118 23.75 -7.05 25.99
N ASP A 119 24.83 -6.83 25.22
CA ASP A 119 24.71 -6.18 23.91
C ASP A 119 23.87 -7.04 22.92
N LEU A 120 23.84 -8.37 23.10
CA LEU A 120 23.00 -9.28 22.33
C LEU A 120 21.51 -9.09 22.67
N ASP A 121 21.18 -8.96 23.95
CA ASP A 121 19.80 -8.71 24.39
C ASP A 121 19.28 -7.38 23.85
N ARG A 122 20.12 -6.33 23.86
CA ARG A 122 19.81 -5.03 23.26
C ARG A 122 19.54 -5.17 21.76
N LEU A 123 20.40 -5.90 21.02
CA LEU A 123 20.21 -6.11 19.58
C LEU A 123 18.91 -6.88 19.29
N ASN A 124 18.59 -7.90 20.09
CA ASN A 124 17.34 -8.63 19.97
C ASN A 124 16.13 -7.72 20.21
N GLY A 125 16.18 -6.87 21.24
CA GLY A 125 15.13 -5.89 21.51
C GLY A 125 14.92 -4.88 20.36
N MET A 126 16.00 -4.47 19.68
CA MET A 126 15.92 -3.61 18.49
C MET A 126 15.26 -4.34 17.30
N ASN A 127 15.62 -5.61 17.08
CA ASN A 127 15.02 -6.43 16.02
C ASN A 127 13.53 -6.68 16.28
N GLU A 128 13.15 -6.95 17.54
CA GLU A 128 11.75 -7.09 17.95
C GLU A 128 10.98 -5.79 17.73
N ALA A 129 11.53 -4.64 18.13
CA ALA A 129 10.90 -3.34 17.89
C ALA A 129 10.73 -3.06 16.38
N GLN A 130 11.68 -3.46 15.55
CA GLN A 130 11.59 -3.34 14.09
C GLN A 130 10.46 -4.21 13.51
N ALA A 131 10.35 -5.47 13.95
CA ALA A 131 9.31 -6.37 13.49
C ALA A 131 7.91 -5.92 13.95
N GLU A 132 7.79 -5.51 15.22
CA GLU A 132 6.54 -5.04 15.81
C GLU A 132 6.06 -3.73 15.18
N SER A 133 6.96 -2.76 14.99
CA SER A 133 6.62 -1.50 14.31
C SER A 133 6.10 -1.72 12.89
N MET A 134 6.70 -2.65 12.14
CA MET A 134 6.20 -3.00 10.81
C MET A 134 4.82 -3.67 10.88
N SER A 135 4.64 -4.62 11.79
CA SER A 135 3.36 -5.32 11.95
C SER A 135 2.23 -4.34 12.30
N MET A 136 2.49 -3.41 13.23
CA MET A 136 1.52 -2.39 13.63
C MET A 136 1.22 -1.42 12.47
N ALA A 137 2.24 -0.96 11.74
CA ALA A 137 2.04 -0.09 10.59
C ALA A 137 1.24 -0.75 9.46
N ILE A 138 1.46 -2.05 9.20
CA ILE A 138 0.66 -2.83 8.26
C ILE A 138 -0.80 -2.85 8.72
N HIS A 139 -1.04 -3.19 9.98
CA HIS A 139 -2.41 -3.25 10.51
C HIS A 139 -3.13 -1.91 10.41
N GLU A 140 -2.46 -0.82 10.78
CA GLU A 140 -3.06 0.52 10.78
C GLU A 140 -3.27 1.12 9.39
N ILE A 141 -2.44 0.78 8.39
CA ILE A 141 -2.45 1.45 7.07
C ILE A 141 -2.86 0.51 5.93
N VAL A 142 -2.32 -0.70 5.89
CA VAL A 142 -2.57 -1.65 4.81
C VAL A 142 -3.91 -2.36 5.00
N GLU A 143 -4.27 -2.66 6.23
CA GLU A 143 -5.47 -3.40 6.61
C GLU A 143 -6.64 -2.49 7.04
N SER A 144 -6.61 -1.22 6.63
CA SER A 144 -7.63 -0.21 6.93
C SER A 144 -8.09 0.52 5.67
N PHE A 145 -9.20 1.25 5.74
CA PHE A 145 -9.74 2.00 4.61
C PHE A 145 -9.58 3.50 4.77
#